data_AF-A0A7V9J4X9-F1
#
_entry.id   AF-A0A7V9J4X9-F1
#
_cell.length_a   1.000
_cell.length_b   1.000
_cell.length_c   1.000
_cell.angle_alpha   90.00
_cell.angle_beta   90.00
_cell.angle_gamma   90.00
#
_symmetry.space_group_name_H-M   'P 1'
#
loop_
_entity.id
_entity.type
_entity.pdbx_description
1 polymer ?
#
loop_
_entity_poly.entity_id
_entity_poly.type
_entity_poly.pdbx_seq_one_letter_code
_entity_poly.pdbx_strand_id
1 'polypeptide(L)'
;MRCEELAGMVTASPQGVAVEDWRGRRHVESCLRCQAELARYRKLLRTLRTLRTDVFDPGPGFVADVLASLEDAGERHLLRSLLSGHKVAYVGGLALASAGAAGAMVIASRTRGRMAG
;
A
#
# COMPACT_ATOMS: atom_id res chain seq x y z
N MET A 1 18.53 26.21 3.42
CA MET A 1 17.46 25.39 4.00
C MET A 1 16.31 26.30 4.36
N ARG A 2 15.09 25.94 3.98
CA ARG A 2 13.86 26.60 4.41
C ARG A 2 13.21 25.83 5.55
N CYS A 3 12.38 26.49 6.37
CA CYS A 3 11.75 25.81 7.51
C CYS A 3 10.77 24.71 7.05
N GLU A 4 10.10 24.91 5.91
CA GLU A 4 9.14 23.95 5.36
C GLU A 4 9.84 22.63 4.95
N GLU A 5 11.10 22.72 4.50
CA GLU A 5 11.94 21.56 4.19
C GLU A 5 12.33 20.80 5.47
N LEU A 6 12.58 21.51 6.57
CA LEU A 6 12.89 20.90 7.87
C LEU A 6 11.69 20.12 8.42
N ALA A 7 10.49 20.67 8.33
CA ALA A 7 9.27 20.02 8.81
C ALA A 7 9.07 18.64 8.16
N GLY A 8 9.24 18.54 6.83
CA GLY A 8 9.16 17.27 6.10
C GLY A 8 10.22 16.25 6.55
N MET A 9 11.47 16.69 6.79
CA MET A 9 12.54 15.81 7.28
C MET A 9 12.25 15.25 8.67
N VAL A 10 11.75 16.09 9.58
CA VAL A 10 11.48 15.69 10.97
C VAL A 10 10.37 14.65 11.06
N THR A 11 9.32 14.76 10.24
CA THR A 11 8.20 13.81 10.23
C THR A 11 8.53 12.51 9.51
N ALA A 12 9.47 12.54 8.57
CA ALA A 12 9.89 11.35 7.82
C ALA A 12 10.86 10.45 8.58
N SER A 13 11.45 10.93 9.70
CA SER A 13 12.45 10.13 10.41
C SER A 13 11.81 8.92 11.11
N PRO A 14 12.32 7.70 10.85
CA PRO A 14 11.78 6.47 11.42
C PRO A 14 12.03 6.36 12.93
N GLN A 15 13.00 7.12 13.46
CA GLN A 15 13.34 7.13 14.89
C GLN A 15 12.56 8.20 15.69
N GLY A 16 11.64 8.92 15.03
CA GLY A 16 10.82 9.97 15.62
C GLY A 16 11.34 11.37 15.31
N VAL A 17 11.14 12.33 16.21
CA VAL A 17 11.40 13.77 15.97
C VAL A 17 12.90 14.07 16.11
N ALA A 18 13.66 13.73 15.07
CA ALA A 18 15.10 13.95 14.97
C ALA A 18 15.45 14.68 13.67
N VAL A 19 16.52 15.49 13.72
CA VAL A 19 17.09 16.14 12.54
C VAL A 19 18.42 15.47 12.26
N GLU A 20 18.43 14.65 11.21
CA GLU A 20 19.56 13.80 10.86
C GLU A 20 20.63 14.57 10.08
N ASP A 21 20.21 15.45 9.16
CA ASP A 21 21.11 16.28 8.36
C ASP A 21 21.72 17.45 9.15
N TRP A 22 22.99 17.74 8.88
CA TRP A 22 23.74 18.81 9.52
C TRP A 22 23.20 20.20 9.19
N ARG A 23 22.70 20.43 7.97
CA ARG A 23 22.09 21.72 7.58
C ARG A 23 20.82 21.98 8.39
N GLY A 24 20.06 20.91 8.62
CA GLY A 24 18.93 20.88 9.53
C GLY A 24 19.27 21.33 10.94
N ARG A 25 20.30 20.72 11.53
CA ARG A 25 20.74 21.04 12.90
C ARG A 25 21.17 22.51 13.02
N ARG A 26 21.99 23.00 12.10
CA ARG A 26 22.45 24.40 12.09
C ARG A 26 21.29 25.40 11.92
N HIS A 27 20.30 25.05 11.12
CA HIS A 27 19.11 25.89 10.96
C HIS A 27 18.28 25.92 12.25
N VAL A 28 18.08 24.77 12.90
CA VAL A 28 17.37 24.70 14.18
C VAL A 28 18.09 25.51 15.26
N GLU A 29 19.42 25.43 15.33
CA GLU A 29 20.21 26.22 16.29
C GLU A 29 20.01 27.73 16.13
N SER A 30 19.71 28.20 14.92
CA SER A 30 19.57 29.63 14.60
C SER A 30 18.12 30.12 14.44
N CYS A 31 17.13 29.22 14.36
CA CYS A 31 15.75 29.58 14.06
C CYS A 31 14.77 29.21 15.20
N LEU A 32 14.29 30.22 15.94
CA LEU A 32 13.35 30.04 17.05
C LEU A 32 12.02 29.38 16.65
N ARG A 33 11.53 29.63 15.42
CA ARG A 33 10.32 28.98 14.88
C ARG A 33 10.49 27.45 14.85
N CYS A 34 11.58 26.98 14.26
CA CYS A 34 11.89 25.56 14.14
C CYS A 34 12.20 24.92 15.51
N GLN A 35 12.81 25.66 16.43
CA GLN A 35 13.01 25.18 17.81
C GLN A 35 11.68 24.94 18.53
N ALA A 36 10.76 25.91 18.44
CA ALA A 36 9.44 25.80 19.05
C ALA A 36 8.64 24.63 18.46
N GLU A 37 8.70 24.47 17.13
CA GLU A 37 8.01 23.38 16.44
C GLU A 37 8.57 22.01 16.84
N LEU A 38 9.90 21.84 16.90
CA LEU A 38 10.54 20.62 17.40
C LEU A 38 10.18 20.30 18.84
N ALA A 39 10.16 21.32 19.71
CA ALA A 39 9.74 21.14 21.11
C ALA A 39 8.27 20.66 21.20
N ARG A 40 7.39 21.20 20.35
CA ARG A 40 5.98 20.78 20.25
C ARG A 40 5.85 19.33 19.82
N TYR A 41 6.54 18.93 18.75
CA TYR A 41 6.49 17.55 18.28
C TYR A 41 7.07 16.56 19.31
N ARG A 42 8.17 16.92 19.98
CA ARG A 42 8.72 16.09 21.09
C ARG A 42 7.75 15.96 22.26
N LYS A 43 6.98 17.02 22.57
CA LYS A 43 5.93 16.95 23.59
C LYS A 43 4.82 15.99 23.16
N LEU A 44 4.34 16.10 21.92
CA LEU A 44 3.31 15.20 21.39
C LEU A 44 3.76 13.73 21.42
N LEU A 45 4.98 13.43 20.92
CA LEU A 45 5.50 12.07 20.95
C LEU A 45 5.66 11.53 22.38
N ARG A 46 6.01 12.37 23.36
CA ARG A 46 6.04 11.94 24.77
C ARG A 46 4.65 11.53 25.24
N THR A 47 3.61 12.30 24.95
CA THR A 47 2.22 11.95 25.28
C THR A 47 1.75 10.68 24.56
N LEU A 48 2.09 10.50 23.28
CA LEU A 48 1.73 9.27 22.57
C LEU A 48 2.45 8.05 23.15
N ARG A 49 3.70 8.20 23.60
CA ARG A 49 4.45 7.12 24.25
C ARG A 49 3.88 6.71 25.60
N THR A 50 3.21 7.60 26.34
CA THR A 50 2.53 7.22 27.59
C THR A 50 1.29 6.36 27.31
N LEU A 51 0.61 6.57 26.19
CA LEU A 51 -0.53 5.76 25.78
C LEU A 51 -0.13 4.40 25.20
N ARG A 52 1.13 4.23 24.77
CA ARG A 52 1.61 2.98 24.15
C ARG A 52 1.53 1.78 25.08
N THR A 53 1.56 1.99 26.38
CA THR A 53 1.48 0.93 27.40
C THR A 53 0.07 0.68 27.89
N ASP A 54 -0.93 1.45 27.45
CA ASP A 54 -2.32 1.08 27.68
C ASP A 54 -2.62 -0.17 26.87
N VAL A 55 -2.78 -1.28 27.59
CA VAL A 55 -3.11 -2.57 27.00
C VAL A 55 -4.60 -2.56 26.69
N PHE A 56 -4.92 -2.45 25.41
CA PHE A 56 -6.23 -2.82 24.90
C PHE A 56 -6.35 -4.34 24.94
N ASP A 57 -7.32 -4.86 25.68
CA ASP A 57 -7.67 -6.28 25.66
C ASP A 57 -8.58 -6.54 24.44
N PRO A 58 -8.07 -7.17 23.37
CA PRO A 58 -8.91 -7.44 22.21
C PRO A 58 -9.97 -8.47 22.59
N GLY A 59 -11.23 -8.16 22.26
CA GLY A 59 -12.33 -9.10 22.47
C GLY A 59 -12.06 -10.46 21.82
N PRO A 60 -12.71 -11.53 22.33
CA PRO A 60 -12.55 -12.86 21.77
C PRO A 60 -12.88 -12.85 20.27
N GLY A 61 -12.04 -13.49 19.45
CA GLY A 61 -12.22 -13.55 17.99
C GLY A 61 -11.43 -12.51 17.19
N PHE A 62 -10.93 -11.42 17.81
CA PHE A 62 -10.21 -10.36 17.08
C PHE A 62 -9.02 -10.88 16.26
N VAL A 63 -8.25 -11.83 16.81
CA VAL A 63 -7.12 -12.44 16.09
C VAL A 63 -7.61 -13.18 14.84
N ALA A 64 -8.73 -13.91 14.93
CA ALA A 64 -9.31 -14.60 13.79
C ALA A 64 -9.80 -13.61 12.73
N ASP A 65 -10.44 -12.51 13.14
CA ASP A 65 -10.91 -11.47 12.24
C ASP A 65 -9.75 -10.76 11.51
N VAL A 66 -8.64 -10.52 12.21
CA VAL A 66 -7.41 -9.95 11.61
C VAL A 66 -6.81 -10.91 10.59
N LEU A 67 -6.71 -12.20 10.92
CA LEU A 67 -6.17 -13.21 10.01
C LEU A 67 -7.06 -13.35 8.76
N ALA A 68 -8.38 -13.43 8.93
CA ALA A 68 -9.32 -13.47 7.82
C ALA A 68 -9.22 -12.23 6.92
N SER A 69 -9.03 -11.05 7.53
CA SER A 69 -8.84 -9.78 6.78
C SER A 69 -7.54 -9.76 5.99
N LEU A 70 -6.45 -10.32 6.54
CA LEU A 70 -5.16 -10.44 5.86
C LEU A 70 -5.22 -11.45 4.72
N GLU A 71 -5.89 -12.58 4.91
CA GLU A 71 -6.11 -13.60 3.88
C GLU A 71 -6.93 -13.03 2.70
N ASP A 72 -8.05 -12.37 2.97
CA ASP A 72 -8.89 -11.72 1.95
C ASP A 72 -8.14 -10.60 1.20
N ALA A 73 -7.31 -9.81 1.89
CA ALA A 73 -6.43 -8.84 1.25
C ALA A 73 -5.36 -9.51 0.38
N GLY A 74 -4.79 -10.63 0.84
CA GLY A 74 -3.84 -11.46 0.10
C GLY A 74 -4.45 -12.06 -1.16
N GLU A 75 -5.63 -12.68 -1.06
CA GLU A 75 -6.37 -13.25 -2.19
C GLU A 75 -6.68 -12.19 -3.25
N ARG A 76 -7.18 -11.02 -2.84
CA ARG A 76 -7.41 -9.91 -3.78
C ARG A 76 -6.13 -9.44 -4.47
N HIS A 77 -5.01 -9.39 -3.76
CA HIS A 77 -3.73 -9.02 -4.34
C HIS A 77 -3.23 -10.09 -5.32
N LEU A 78 -3.38 -11.37 -4.98
CA LEU A 78 -3.04 -12.49 -5.85
C LEU A 78 -3.92 -12.50 -7.11
N LEU A 79 -5.23 -12.36 -6.97
CA LEU A 79 -6.15 -12.25 -8.11
C LEU A 79 -5.79 -11.05 -9.00
N ARG A 80 -5.52 -9.88 -8.41
CA ARG A 80 -5.11 -8.69 -9.17
C ARG A 80 -3.75 -8.89 -9.85
N SER A 81 -2.81 -9.53 -9.18
CA SER A 81 -1.49 -9.87 -9.71
C SER A 81 -1.61 -10.81 -10.91
N LEU A 82 -2.37 -11.89 -10.78
CA LEU A 82 -2.65 -12.86 -11.85
C LEU A 82 -3.35 -12.22 -13.05
N LEU A 83 -4.36 -11.37 -12.82
CA LEU A 83 -5.05 -10.61 -13.88
C LEU A 83 -4.15 -9.56 -14.55
N SER A 84 -3.23 -8.94 -13.80
CA SER A 84 -2.33 -7.93 -14.33
C SER A 84 -1.10 -8.51 -15.05
N GLY A 85 -0.65 -9.70 -14.65
CA GLY A 85 0.50 -10.40 -15.22
C GLY A 85 0.22 -11.08 -16.56
N HIS A 86 -1.05 -11.31 -16.91
CA HIS A 86 -1.46 -11.95 -18.16
C HIS A 86 -2.70 -11.29 -18.77
N LYS A 87 -2.66 -9.96 -19.00
CA LYS A 87 -3.74 -9.21 -19.71
C LYS A 87 -4.11 -9.75 -21.09
N VAL A 88 -3.35 -10.68 -21.65
CA VAL A 88 -3.59 -11.27 -22.98
C VAL A 88 -4.09 -12.73 -22.94
N ALA A 89 -4.07 -13.41 -21.78
CA ALA A 89 -4.38 -14.85 -21.71
C ALA A 89 -5.67 -15.21 -20.98
N TYR A 90 -6.34 -14.26 -20.31
CA TYR A 90 -7.60 -14.55 -19.62
C TYR A 90 -8.77 -13.74 -20.18
N VAL A 91 -9.02 -13.91 -21.48
CA VAL A 91 -10.34 -13.74 -22.09
C VAL A 91 -10.76 -15.11 -22.59
N GLY A 92 -11.23 -15.96 -21.69
CA GLY A 92 -11.62 -17.31 -22.06
C GLY A 92 -12.27 -18.06 -20.90
N GLY A 93 -13.60 -17.93 -20.79
CA GLY A 93 -14.38 -18.96 -20.10
C GLY A 93 -15.40 -18.43 -19.09
N LEU A 94 -16.49 -17.84 -19.58
CA LEU A 94 -17.80 -17.95 -18.94
C LEU A 94 -18.86 -18.02 -20.05
N ALA A 95 -18.98 -19.21 -20.66
CA ALA A 95 -20.17 -19.58 -21.43
C ALA A 95 -20.98 -20.53 -20.55
N LEU A 96 -21.95 -19.96 -19.82
CA LEU A 96 -23.00 -20.72 -19.16
C LEU A 96 -23.75 -21.52 -20.23
N ALA A 97 -23.76 -22.84 -20.07
CA ALA A 97 -24.45 -23.77 -20.94
C ALA A 97 -25.98 -23.52 -20.90
N SER A 98 -26.48 -22.72 -21.84
CA SER A 98 -27.90 -22.75 -22.20
C SER A 98 -28.11 -23.89 -23.18
N ALA A 99 -28.62 -25.01 -22.70
CA ALA A 99 -29.10 -26.10 -23.53
C ALA A 99 -30.23 -25.58 -24.44
N GLY A 100 -29.98 -25.46 -25.74
CA GLY A 100 -31.00 -25.10 -26.73
C GLY A 100 -30.45 -24.63 -28.08
N ALA A 101 -30.41 -25.54 -29.05
CA ALA A 101 -30.48 -25.34 -30.51
C ALA A 101 -29.41 -24.48 -31.25
N ALA A 102 -28.57 -25.17 -32.02
CA ALA A 102 -28.07 -24.85 -33.37
C ALA A 102 -27.72 -23.38 -33.74
N GLY A 103 -26.43 -23.08 -33.84
CA GLY A 103 -25.92 -21.89 -34.53
C GLY A 103 -24.40 -21.83 -34.54
N ALA A 104 -23.80 -21.86 -35.72
CA ALA A 104 -22.37 -22.04 -35.95
C ALA A 104 -21.50 -20.89 -35.39
N MET A 105 -20.43 -21.24 -34.67
CA MET A 105 -19.28 -20.34 -34.45
C MET A 105 -18.04 -20.90 -35.16
N VAL A 106 -18.08 -20.82 -36.49
CA VAL A 106 -16.88 -20.87 -37.32
C VAL A 106 -16.39 -19.44 -37.45
N ILE A 107 -15.20 -19.13 -36.91
CA ILE A 107 -14.17 -18.21 -37.42
C ILE A 107 -13.19 -17.96 -36.27
N ALA A 108 -11.99 -18.53 -36.38
CA ALA A 108 -10.70 -17.90 -36.03
C ALA A 108 -9.58 -18.95 -35.85
N SER A 109 -9.27 -19.73 -36.87
CA SER A 109 -7.99 -20.49 -36.91
C SER A 109 -7.36 -20.60 -38.29
N ARG A 110 -7.89 -19.92 -39.32
CA ARG A 110 -7.48 -20.13 -40.72
C ARG A 110 -6.42 -19.19 -41.30
N THR A 111 -5.74 -18.37 -40.49
CA THR A 111 -4.68 -17.47 -41.01
C THR A 111 -3.26 -17.82 -40.53
N ARG A 112 -3.04 -18.98 -39.90
CA ARG A 112 -1.70 -19.34 -39.34
C ARG A 112 -1.05 -20.59 -39.93
N GLY A 113 -1.49 -21.04 -41.11
CA GLY A 113 -1.03 -22.30 -41.74
C GLY A 113 -0.55 -22.21 -43.18
N ARG A 114 -0.25 -21.01 -43.69
CA ARG A 114 0.46 -20.83 -44.98
C ARG A 114 1.66 -19.89 -44.76
N MET A 115 2.68 -20.42 -44.09
CA MET A 115 4.07 -20.11 -44.44
C MET A 115 4.49 -21.03 -45.60
N ALA A 116 5.55 -20.64 -46.32
CA ALA A 116 6.41 -21.48 -47.16
C ALA A 116 5.86 -21.91 -48.53
N GLY A 117 6.49 -21.36 -49.58
CA GLY A 117 6.28 -21.66 -51.00
C GLY A 117 6.47 -20.43 -51.85
#